data_AF-A0A3C2CX38-F1
#
_entry.id   AF-A0A3C2CX38-F1
#
_cell.length_a   1.000
_cell.length_b   1.000
_cell.length_c   1.000
_cell.angle_alpha   90.00
_cell.angle_beta   90.00
_cell.angle_gamma   90.00
#
_symmetry.space_group_name_H-M   'P 1'
#
loop_
_entity.id
_entity.type
_entity.pdbx_description
1 polymer ?
#
loop_
_entity_poly.entity_id
_entity_poly.type
_entity_poly.pdbx_seq_one_letter_code
_entity_poly.pdbx_strand_id
1 'polypeptide(L)'
;MRKGYQKIFYGFLSSQLLVLVISLIYHNDISLLNYINISFYISSILLFTSLLVFTVNSGFFDAMSYSFRSVFSSAENGEKKRKIEEMTPLSEMIAIDTNPLIAVGLFDFILMLAGLFIYYQ
;
A
#
# COMPACT_ATOMS: atom_id res chain seq x y z
N MET A 1 -3.21 19.01 11.31
CA MET A 1 -3.91 17.76 11.71
C MET A 1 -5.27 17.55 11.01
N ARG A 2 -6.10 18.57 10.73
CA ARG A 2 -7.45 18.41 10.13
C ARG A 2 -7.51 17.83 8.70
N LYS A 3 -6.47 18.05 7.87
CA LYS A 3 -6.45 17.63 6.45
C LYS A 3 -6.22 16.13 6.23
N GLY A 4 -5.58 15.41 7.17
CA GLY A 4 -5.28 13.98 7.04
C GLY A 4 -6.52 13.10 7.19
N TYR A 5 -7.32 13.36 8.23
CA TYR A 5 -8.58 12.65 8.47
C TYR A 5 -9.59 12.80 7.34
N GLN A 6 -9.62 13.96 6.67
CA GLN A 6 -10.47 14.16 5.50
C GLN A 6 -10.09 13.21 4.37
N LYS A 7 -8.80 13.06 4.06
CA LYS A 7 -8.33 12.12 3.02
C LYS A 7 -8.72 10.68 3.35
N ILE A 8 -8.56 10.27 4.61
CA ILE A 8 -8.94 8.93 5.07
C ILE A 8 -10.45 8.72 4.92
N PHE A 9 -11.25 9.69 5.38
CA PHE A 9 -12.71 9.60 5.31
C PHE A 9 -13.23 9.54 3.87
N TYR A 10 -12.76 10.42 2.99
CA TYR A 10 -13.15 10.41 1.59
C TYR A 10 -12.63 9.15 0.87
N GLY A 11 -11.41 8.70 1.19
CA GLY A 11 -10.85 7.47 0.66
C GLY A 11 -11.69 6.25 1.02
N PHE A 12 -12.04 6.11 2.30
CA PHE A 12 -12.92 5.06 2.79
C PHE A 12 -14.31 5.13 2.16
N LEU A 13 -14.93 6.31 2.09
CA LEU A 13 -16.23 6.43 1.45
C LEU A 13 -16.17 6.05 -0.04
N SER A 14 -15.09 6.42 -0.72
CA SER A 14 -14.88 6.05 -2.12
C SER A 14 -14.68 4.56 -2.32
N SER A 15 -13.96 3.86 -1.43
CA SER A 15 -13.78 2.41 -1.52
C SER A 15 -15.10 1.66 -1.29
N GLN A 16 -15.92 2.11 -0.34
CA GLN A 16 -17.25 1.55 -0.10
C GLN A 16 -18.18 1.72 -1.31
N LEU A 17 -18.19 2.90 -1.92
CA LEU A 17 -18.93 3.12 -3.17
C LEU A 17 -18.41 2.21 -4.29
N LEU A 18 -17.09 2.02 -4.39
CA LEU A 18 -16.46 1.16 -5.39
C LEU A 18 -16.87 -0.31 -5.19
N VAL A 19 -16.92 -0.81 -3.95
CA VAL A 19 -17.44 -2.15 -3.62
C VAL A 19 -18.87 -2.31 -4.13
N LEU A 20 -19.75 -1.36 -3.82
CA LEU A 20 -21.16 -1.42 -4.22
C LEU A 20 -21.33 -1.40 -5.74
N VAL A 21 -20.59 -0.53 -6.44
CA VAL A 21 -20.61 -0.45 -7.91
C VAL A 21 -20.12 -1.74 -8.55
N ILE A 22 -19.01 -2.31 -8.07
CA ILE A 22 -18.50 -3.60 -8.58
C ILE A 22 -19.51 -4.73 -8.31
N SER A 23 -20.12 -4.75 -7.13
CA SER A 23 -21.11 -5.76 -6.75
C SER A 23 -22.31 -5.74 -7.71
N LEU A 24 -22.84 -4.53 -7.99
CA LEU A 24 -23.95 -4.35 -8.93
C LEU A 24 -23.59 -4.78 -10.36
N ILE A 25 -22.42 -4.41 -10.85
CA ILE A 25 -22.02 -4.70 -12.25
C ILE A 25 -21.75 -6.19 -12.45
N TYR A 26 -21.02 -6.84 -11.54
CA TYR A 26 -20.55 -8.22 -11.73
C TYR A 26 -21.54 -9.26 -11.26
N HIS A 27 -22.23 -9.01 -10.14
CA HIS A 27 -23.05 -10.03 -9.51
C HIS A 27 -24.56 -9.75 -9.64
N ASN A 28 -24.96 -8.55 -10.08
CA ASN A 28 -26.36 -8.10 -10.20
C ASN A 28 -27.19 -8.23 -8.89
N ASP A 29 -26.53 -8.54 -7.78
CA ASP A 29 -27.13 -8.72 -6.46
C ASP A 29 -26.15 -8.25 -5.39
N ILE A 30 -26.68 -7.56 -4.38
CA ILE A 30 -25.95 -7.05 -3.23
C ILE A 30 -26.10 -8.09 -2.10
N SER A 31 -25.48 -9.24 -2.29
CA SER A 31 -25.36 -10.24 -1.22
C SER A 31 -24.20 -9.88 -0.29
N LEU A 32 -24.32 -10.29 0.97
CA LEU A 32 -23.24 -10.13 1.95
C LEU A 32 -21.96 -10.83 1.49
N LEU A 33 -22.07 -11.99 0.84
CA LEU A 33 -20.93 -12.74 0.32
C LEU A 33 -20.17 -11.97 -0.78
N ASN A 34 -20.90 -11.34 -1.72
CA ASN A 34 -20.28 -10.53 -2.77
C ASN A 34 -19.56 -9.31 -2.18
N TYR A 35 -20.19 -8.67 -1.21
CA TYR A 35 -19.59 -7.56 -0.48
C TYR A 35 -18.27 -7.97 0.21
N ILE A 36 -18.26 -9.10 0.92
CA ILE A 36 -17.04 -9.63 1.57
C ILE A 36 -15.94 -9.88 0.55
N ASN A 37 -16.25 -10.59 -0.53
CA ASN A 37 -15.27 -10.95 -1.56
C ASN A 37 -14.64 -9.72 -2.22
N ILE A 38 -15.46 -8.76 -2.65
CA ILE A 38 -14.98 -7.55 -3.33
C ILE A 38 -14.19 -6.67 -2.35
N SER A 39 -14.68 -6.49 -1.13
CA SER A 39 -13.98 -5.73 -0.09
C SER A 39 -12.64 -6.36 0.28
N PHE A 40 -12.56 -7.70 0.29
CA PHE A 40 -11.30 -8.42 0.50
C PHE A 40 -10.27 -8.08 -0.59
N TYR A 41 -10.66 -8.10 -1.87
CA TYR A 41 -9.74 -7.75 -2.96
C TYR A 41 -9.29 -6.29 -2.89
N ILE A 42 -10.21 -5.35 -2.66
CA ILE A 42 -9.90 -3.91 -2.58
C ILE A 42 -8.98 -3.63 -1.39
N SER A 43 -9.32 -4.11 -0.19
CA SER A 43 -8.50 -3.92 1.00
C SER A 43 -7.12 -4.57 0.85
N SER A 44 -7.04 -5.77 0.25
CA SER A 44 -5.77 -6.44 -0.03
C SER A 44 -4.89 -5.62 -0.96
N ILE A 45 -5.43 -5.06 -2.05
CA ILE A 45 -4.67 -4.21 -2.98
C ILE A 45 -4.15 -2.96 -2.25
N LEU A 46 -5.01 -2.28 -1.50
CA LEU A 46 -4.63 -1.07 -0.75
C LEU A 46 -3.54 -1.36 0.28
N LEU A 47 -3.70 -2.42 1.06
CA LEU A 47 -2.72 -2.83 2.07
C LEU A 47 -1.41 -3.29 1.44
N PHE A 48 -1.46 -4.08 0.37
CA PHE A 48 -0.27 -4.55 -0.32
C PHE A 48 0.52 -3.38 -0.94
N THR A 49 -0.14 -2.51 -1.69
CA THR A 49 0.51 -1.33 -2.29
C THR A 49 1.05 -0.41 -1.21
N SER A 50 0.30 -0.17 -0.14
CA SER A 50 0.77 0.71 0.94
C SER A 50 1.99 0.15 1.67
N LEU A 51 2.04 -1.16 1.92
CA LEU A 51 3.21 -1.83 2.50
C LEU A 51 4.42 -1.79 1.57
N LEU A 52 4.22 -1.96 0.26
CA LEU A 52 5.30 -1.80 -0.71
C LEU A 52 5.89 -0.40 -0.68
N VAL A 53 5.05 0.63 -0.77
CA VAL A 53 5.51 2.03 -0.73
C VAL A 53 6.14 2.34 0.64
N PHE A 54 5.56 1.85 1.73
CA PHE A 54 6.14 2.01 3.07
C PHE A 54 7.55 1.40 3.18
N THR A 55 7.76 0.23 2.56
CA THR A 55 9.07 -0.43 2.51
C THR A 55 10.07 0.37 1.69
N VAL A 56 9.64 1.01 0.59
CA VAL A 56 10.50 1.91 -0.19
C VAL A 56 10.86 3.16 0.62
N ASN A 57 9.87 3.81 1.21
CA ASN A 57 10.04 5.06 1.96
C ASN A 57 10.87 4.88 3.24
N SER A 58 10.87 3.69 3.83
CA SER A 58 11.66 3.39 5.03
C SER A 58 13.17 3.29 4.77
N GLY A 59 13.59 3.35 3.50
CA GLY A 59 14.99 3.19 3.11
C GLY A 59 15.46 1.74 3.10
N PHE A 60 14.56 0.75 3.24
CA PHE A 60 14.91 -0.67 3.15
C PHE A 60 15.62 -0.99 1.83
N PHE A 61 15.08 -0.47 0.71
CA PHE A 61 15.69 -0.67 -0.61
C PHE A 61 17.05 0.03 -0.74
N ASP A 62 17.25 1.16 -0.08
CA ASP A 62 18.52 1.87 -0.09
C ASP A 62 19.59 1.12 0.71
N ALA A 63 19.21 0.61 1.89
CA ALA A 63 20.08 -0.23 2.72
C ALA A 63 20.47 -1.53 1.99
N MET A 64 19.52 -2.18 1.31
CA MET A 64 19.79 -3.36 0.49
C MET A 64 20.72 -3.03 -0.69
N SER A 65 20.44 -1.94 -1.42
CA SER A 65 21.25 -1.50 -2.55
C SER A 65 22.67 -1.16 -2.12
N TYR A 66 22.83 -0.45 -1.01
CA TYR A 66 24.14 -0.16 -0.42
C TYR A 66 24.88 -1.44 -0.01
N SER A 67 24.19 -2.39 0.61
CA SER A 67 24.79 -3.66 1.05
C SER A 67 25.30 -4.49 -0.14
N PHE A 68 24.50 -4.63 -1.20
CA PHE A 68 24.94 -5.28 -2.43
C PHE A 68 26.12 -4.54 -3.07
N ARG A 69 26.05 -3.21 -3.15
CA ARG A 69 27.16 -2.40 -3.68
C ARG A 69 28.43 -2.59 -2.85
N SER A 70 28.36 -2.60 -1.54
CA SER A 70 29.52 -2.81 -0.65
C SER A 70 30.20 -4.16 -0.90
N VAL A 71 29.41 -5.23 -1.02
CA VAL A 71 29.92 -6.59 -1.24
C VAL A 71 30.53 -6.73 -2.65
N PHE A 72 29.90 -6.18 -3.69
CA PHE A 72 30.33 -6.36 -5.08
C PHE A 72 31.31 -5.29 -5.60
N SER A 73 31.40 -4.10 -4.98
CA SER A 73 32.32 -3.01 -5.39
C SER A 73 33.71 -3.09 -4.76
N SER A 74 33.98 -4.12 -3.93
CA SER A 74 35.31 -4.39 -3.39
C SER A 74 36.39 -4.61 -4.46
N ALA A 75 35.99 -4.77 -5.74
CA ALA A 75 36.88 -4.93 -6.90
C ALA A 75 37.05 -3.67 -7.79
N GLU A 76 36.41 -2.53 -7.50
CA GLU A 76 36.37 -1.36 -8.39
C GLU A 76 37.20 -0.14 -7.92
N ASN A 77 37.92 0.49 -8.85
CA ASN A 77 38.79 1.66 -8.62
C ASN A 77 38.02 2.90 -8.12
N GLY A 78 38.68 3.73 -7.30
CA GLY A 78 38.07 4.82 -6.51
C GLY A 78 37.29 5.90 -7.27
N GLU A 79 37.48 6.05 -8.58
CA GLU A 79 36.69 6.99 -9.40
C GLU A 79 35.25 6.51 -9.65
N LYS A 80 35.02 5.19 -9.77
CA LYS A 80 33.66 4.64 -9.90
C LYS A 80 32.91 4.69 -8.57
N LYS A 81 33.60 4.55 -7.43
CA LYS A 81 33.00 4.71 -6.10
C LYS A 81 32.35 6.08 -5.89
N ARG A 82 33.01 7.17 -6.32
CA ARG A 82 32.48 8.55 -6.19
C ARG A 82 31.20 8.80 -6.99
N LYS A 83 31.13 8.29 -8.23
CA LYS A 83 29.93 8.42 -9.08
C LYS A 83 28.71 7.64 -8.54
N ILE A 84 28.96 6.63 -7.71
CA ILE A 84 27.93 5.77 -7.12
C ILE A 84 27.39 6.37 -5.81
N GLU A 85 28.21 7.13 -5.07
CA GLU A 85 27.80 7.91 -3.88
C GLU A 85 26.88 9.09 -4.23
N GLU A 86 26.97 9.63 -5.44
CA GLU A 86 26.12 10.73 -5.91
C GLU A 86 24.72 10.29 -6.39
N MET A 87 24.41 8.99 -6.36
CA MET A 87 23.08 8.50 -6.75
C MET A 87 22.04 8.84 -5.69
N THR A 88 20.99 9.55 -6.08
CA THR A 88 19.84 9.84 -5.22
C THR A 88 19.16 8.53 -4.78
N PRO A 89 18.90 8.34 -3.48
CA PRO A 89 18.27 7.14 -2.95
C PRO A 89 16.81 7.02 -3.40
N LEU A 90 16.33 5.77 -3.50
CA LEU A 90 14.97 5.49 -3.97
C LEU A 90 13.91 5.98 -2.97
N SER A 91 14.21 5.96 -1.67
CA SER A 91 13.32 6.51 -0.63
C SER A 91 13.08 8.01 -0.79
N GLU A 92 14.06 8.77 -1.30
CA GLU A 92 13.90 10.21 -1.58
C GLU A 92 13.17 10.47 -2.90
N MET A 93 13.33 9.59 -3.89
CA MET A 93 12.60 9.69 -5.16
C MET A 93 11.09 9.44 -4.99
N ILE A 94 10.71 8.58 -4.05
CA ILE A 94 9.31 8.17 -3.83
C ILE A 94 8.84 8.73 -2.49
N ALA A 95 8.67 10.05 -2.39
CA ALA A 95 8.17 10.71 -1.18
C ALA A 95 6.63 10.75 -1.10
N ILE A 96 5.98 9.58 -1.21
CA ILE A 96 4.51 9.47 -1.15
C ILE A 96 4.06 9.28 0.31
N ASP A 97 3.13 10.11 0.78
CA ASP A 97 2.48 9.93 2.09
C ASP A 97 1.57 8.69 2.08
N THR A 98 2.05 7.57 2.63
CA THR A 98 1.35 6.27 2.67
C THR A 98 0.30 6.18 3.76
N ASN A 99 0.31 7.10 4.73
CA ASN A 99 -0.48 7.01 5.94
C ASN A 99 -2.00 6.93 5.66
N PRO A 100 -2.57 7.72 4.73
CA PRO A 100 -3.98 7.60 4.36
C PRO A 100 -4.30 6.26 3.67
N LEU A 101 -3.39 5.73 2.85
CA LEU A 101 -3.62 4.50 2.08
C LEU A 101 -3.70 3.28 3.01
N ILE A 102 -2.78 3.20 3.98
CA ILE A 102 -2.77 2.14 5.02
C ILE A 102 -4.05 2.22 5.85
N ALA A 103 -4.43 3.41 6.31
CA ALA A 103 -5.60 3.58 7.16
C ALA A 103 -6.89 3.16 6.46
N VAL A 104 -7.09 3.57 5.20
CA VAL A 104 -8.27 3.17 4.41
C VAL A 104 -8.28 1.65 4.21
N GLY A 105 -7.14 1.06 3.79
CA GLY A 105 -7.03 -0.39 3.61
C GLY A 105 -7.32 -1.18 4.89
N LEU A 106 -6.85 -0.70 6.04
CA LEU A 106 -7.12 -1.33 7.35
C LEU A 106 -8.60 -1.24 7.74
N PHE A 107 -9.23 -0.08 7.56
CA PHE A 107 -10.66 0.07 7.86
C PHE A 107 -11.52 -0.83 6.98
N ASP A 108 -11.23 -0.90 5.68
CA ASP A 108 -11.93 -1.80 4.75
C ASP A 108 -11.70 -3.27 5.12
N PHE A 109 -10.47 -3.63 5.53
CA PHE A 109 -10.14 -4.99 5.95
C PHE A 109 -10.87 -5.39 7.24
N ILE A 110 -10.92 -4.51 8.25
CA ILE A 110 -11.65 -4.76 9.50
C ILE A 110 -13.14 -4.91 9.22
N LEU A 111 -13.71 -4.06 8.36
CA LEU A 111 -15.13 -4.13 8.00
C LEU A 111 -15.45 -5.41 7.21
N MET A 112 -14.55 -5.83 6.33
CA MET A 112 -14.64 -7.12 5.65
C MET A 112 -14.60 -8.29 6.63
N LEU A 113 -13.68 -8.29 7.60
CA LEU A 113 -13.61 -9.32 8.65
C LEU A 113 -14.87 -9.37 9.50
N ALA A 114 -15.44 -8.22 9.85
CA ALA A 114 -16.72 -8.15 10.55
C ALA A 114 -17.85 -8.76 9.70
N GLY A 115 -17.89 -8.46 8.40
CA GLY A 115 -18.83 -9.08 7.47
C GLY A 115 -18.65 -10.60 7.39
N LEU A 116 -17.41 -11.07 7.28
CA LEU A 116 -17.07 -12.49 7.26
C LEU A 116 -17.52 -13.20 8.54
N PHE A 117 -17.29 -12.57 9.69
CA PHE A 117 -17.75 -13.09 10.98
C PHE A 117 -19.27 -13.23 11.00
N ILE A 118 -20.01 -12.18 10.62
CA ILE A 118 -21.48 -12.18 10.56
C ILE A 118 -22.01 -13.25 9.60
N TYR A 119 -21.34 -13.47 8.47
CA TYR A 119 -21.77 -14.46 7.47
C TYR A 119 -21.68 -15.91 7.97
N TYR A 120 -20.77 -16.19 8.91
CA TYR A 120 -20.55 -17.54 9.47
C TYR A 120 -21.13 -17.78 10.87
N GLN A 121 -21.77 -16.77 11.47
CA GLN A 121 -22.56 -16.93 12.70
C GLN A 121 -24.00 -17.32 12.37
#